data_AF-A0A4Q9M383-F1
#
_entry.id   AF-A0A4Q9M383-F1
#
_cell.length_a   1.000
_cell.length_b   1.000
_cell.length_c   1.000
_cell.angle_alpha   90.00
_cell.angle_beta   90.00
_cell.angle_gamma   90.00
#
_symmetry.space_group_name_H-M   'P 1'
#
loop_
_entity.id
_entity.type
_entity.pdbx_description
1 polymer ?
#
loop_
_entity_poly.entity_id
_entity_poly.type
_entity_poly.pdbx_seq_one_letter_code
_entity_poly.pdbx_strand_id
1 'polypeptide(L)'
;MTDPTVDEGINIGLSCRKTCYTSVENILNRLHNGIGVEEKQKLQSIINFYMDFVEENTNINDHSFLLKFVSFICYIIHTSDSKNNYKCYSELLFNLIGFGKLYCIFRDIGSKSPLESLTTDLFLDRLNAYEIAHNRNSAIDITSLEANAPVLCKKIKQSCFEGDGMDRCIWENITIQPDISKSVASKLSNFLRNASFDRIFLFYLTIKTYFFLINKETLNNQNFEFKQFNIVLNETFYEQLINLEEWFVKKYSAIQSSEKQQNIMKHISRGLFDEVLNDSITFDSILKFSTLDISKKPTSVDENFPQEFLELFTGKENATELENIYSILKESIRHAYHKYIPIIICLKCQCLKHSIPNSNKLLQIIIELMFFTKILILKNREYEESDLKVSLEKEYLSCLKNIIVNKKIVCEKDINGDPVLSKLVPKTLNLVNTVVHVQYFANNGFLSKLRDSLGGKPTKQNIEKSVSLEDMLKKYFSVFMENELKDVPIEISPTIVKESDILQNKPTTTKTDVKSGKEQPEQITKTSKNKKSDMNSSASQDESESQQKSKKKNEYDKWKIVLMLCSALTFLVVGCLLGYWYFVRKHR
;
A
#
# COMPACT_ATOMS: atom_id res chain seq x y z
N MET A 1 -19.62 6.07 0.26
CA MET A 1 -18.35 6.78 0.53
C MET A 1 -17.12 5.88 0.33
N THR A 2 -16.98 5.26 -0.84
CA THR A 2 -15.80 4.43 -1.17
C THR A 2 -14.63 5.34 -1.53
N ASP A 3 -13.41 4.89 -1.22
CA ASP A 3 -12.18 5.51 -1.68
C ASP A 3 -12.17 5.64 -3.23
N PRO A 4 -11.83 6.81 -3.80
CA PRO A 4 -11.87 7.04 -5.24
C PRO A 4 -10.78 6.29 -6.01
N THR A 5 -9.72 5.82 -5.36
CA THR A 5 -8.67 4.99 -5.96
C THR A 5 -8.88 3.49 -5.72
N VAL A 6 -10.06 3.07 -5.23
CA VAL A 6 -10.43 1.65 -5.07
C VAL A 6 -11.62 1.29 -5.95
N ASP A 7 -11.43 0.36 -6.89
CA ASP A 7 -12.51 -0.21 -7.75
C ASP A 7 -12.68 -1.71 -7.46
N GLU A 8 -13.86 -2.15 -7.03
CA GLU A 8 -14.17 -3.56 -6.75
C GLU A 8 -13.15 -4.29 -5.84
N GLY A 9 -12.55 -3.58 -4.87
CA GLY A 9 -11.53 -4.14 -3.99
C GLY A 9 -10.17 -4.35 -4.66
N ILE A 10 -9.87 -3.64 -5.74
CA ILE A 10 -8.53 -3.53 -6.32
C ILE A 10 -7.71 -2.56 -5.47
N ASN A 11 -6.65 -3.11 -4.89
CA ASN A 11 -5.74 -2.42 -3.99
C ASN A 11 -4.29 -2.70 -4.38
N ILE A 12 -3.41 -1.76 -4.04
CA ILE A 12 -1.95 -1.95 -4.05
C ILE A 12 -1.59 -2.78 -2.82
N GLY A 13 -1.16 -4.01 -3.05
CA GLY A 13 -0.71 -4.94 -2.03
C GLY A 13 0.73 -4.67 -1.62
N LEU A 14 0.96 -4.56 -0.32
CA LEU A 14 2.28 -4.40 0.29
C LEU A 14 2.58 -5.61 1.17
N SER A 15 3.77 -6.17 1.03
CA SER A 15 4.27 -7.17 1.97
C SER A 15 4.77 -6.49 3.25
N CYS A 16 4.37 -7.01 4.40
CA CYS A 16 4.93 -6.62 5.70
C CYS A 16 5.83 -7.73 6.25
N ARG A 17 6.86 -7.32 6.99
CA ARG A 17 7.79 -8.24 7.66
C ARG A 17 7.14 -8.78 8.93
N LYS A 18 7.46 -10.03 9.28
CA LYS A 18 7.01 -10.63 10.54
C LYS A 18 7.61 -9.86 11.73
N THR A 19 6.75 -9.27 12.55
CA THR A 19 7.12 -8.53 13.75
C THR A 19 6.20 -8.89 14.91
N CYS A 20 6.75 -8.91 16.13
CA CYS A 20 5.99 -9.22 17.35
C CYS A 20 6.18 -8.09 18.35
N TYR A 21 5.12 -7.35 18.66
CA TYR A 21 5.09 -6.35 19.74
C TYR A 21 4.06 -6.79 20.79
N THR A 22 4.51 -6.84 22.04
CA THR A 22 3.70 -7.24 23.19
C THR A 22 2.51 -6.32 23.44
N SER A 23 2.62 -5.03 23.07
CA SER A 23 1.51 -4.05 23.17
C SER A 23 0.31 -4.44 22.30
N VAL A 24 0.54 -4.77 21.03
CA VAL A 24 -0.50 -5.21 20.08
C VAL A 24 -1.07 -6.57 20.49
N GLU A 25 -0.22 -7.45 21.01
CA GLU A 25 -0.66 -8.75 21.50
C GLU A 25 -1.74 -8.65 22.58
N ASN A 26 -1.51 -7.77 23.56
CA ASN A 26 -2.45 -7.53 24.65
C ASN A 26 -3.76 -6.91 24.16
N ILE A 27 -3.69 -6.08 23.12
CA ILE A 27 -4.89 -5.51 22.47
C ILE A 27 -5.72 -6.61 21.85
N LEU A 28 -5.11 -7.46 21.02
CA LEU A 28 -5.80 -8.54 20.33
C LEU A 28 -6.44 -9.53 21.31
N ASN A 29 -5.73 -9.89 22.38
CA ASN A 29 -6.28 -10.74 23.44
C ASN A 29 -7.57 -10.13 24.03
N ARG A 30 -7.53 -8.84 24.39
CA ARG A 30 -8.71 -8.17 24.93
C ARG A 30 -9.84 -8.11 23.90
N LEU A 31 -9.54 -7.73 22.66
CA LEU A 31 -10.54 -7.61 21.60
C LEU A 31 -11.31 -8.90 21.36
N HIS A 32 -10.60 -10.03 21.28
CA HIS A 32 -11.18 -11.35 21.13
C HIS A 32 -10.22 -12.45 21.63
N ASN A 33 -10.61 -13.15 22.69
CA ASN A 33 -9.79 -14.22 23.29
C ASN A 33 -9.64 -15.48 22.41
N GLY A 34 -10.45 -15.63 21.35
CA GLY A 34 -10.49 -16.82 20.50
C GLY A 34 -9.51 -16.82 19.31
N ILE A 35 -8.63 -15.83 19.18
CA ILE A 35 -7.71 -15.72 18.04
C ILE A 35 -6.59 -16.76 18.15
N GLY A 36 -6.40 -17.57 17.11
CA GLY A 36 -5.30 -18.54 17.04
C GLY A 36 -3.93 -17.88 17.03
N VAL A 37 -2.89 -18.57 17.52
CA VAL A 37 -1.53 -18.01 17.66
C VAL A 37 -0.97 -17.50 16.33
N GLU A 38 -1.12 -18.25 15.24
CA GLU A 38 -0.60 -17.87 13.92
C GLU A 38 -1.33 -16.65 13.35
N GLU A 39 -2.66 -16.62 13.45
CA GLU A 39 -3.48 -15.49 13.02
C GLU A 39 -3.15 -14.23 13.83
N LYS A 40 -2.90 -14.39 15.13
CA LYS A 40 -2.47 -13.30 16.01
C LYS A 40 -1.12 -12.73 15.59
N GLN A 41 -0.13 -13.57 15.28
CA GLN A 41 1.18 -13.12 14.78
C GLN A 41 1.06 -12.37 13.45
N LYS A 42 0.17 -12.85 12.56
CA LYS A 42 -0.15 -12.17 11.30
C LYS A 42 -0.75 -10.79 11.55
N LEU A 43 -1.80 -10.71 12.39
CA LEU A 43 -2.45 -9.45 12.74
C LEU A 43 -1.47 -8.47 13.39
N GLN A 44 -0.62 -8.93 14.30
CA GLN A 44 0.43 -8.10 14.89
C GLN A 44 1.29 -7.45 13.81
N SER A 45 1.84 -8.26 12.89
CA SER A 45 2.74 -7.74 11.85
C SER A 45 2.08 -6.69 10.95
N ILE A 46 0.81 -6.91 10.59
CA ILE A 46 0.01 -5.97 9.80
C ILE A 46 -0.26 -4.68 10.58
N ILE A 47 -0.68 -4.79 11.85
CA ILE A 47 -0.97 -3.64 12.70
C ILE A 47 0.28 -2.79 12.90
N ASN A 48 1.42 -3.41 13.19
CA ASN A 48 2.69 -2.68 13.36
C ASN A 48 3.05 -1.96 12.07
N PHE A 49 2.92 -2.63 10.93
CA PHE A 49 3.18 -2.00 9.64
C PHE A 49 2.35 -0.72 9.45
N TYR A 50 1.04 -0.74 9.72
CA TYR A 50 0.24 0.49 9.61
C TYR A 50 0.62 1.52 10.68
N MET A 51 0.88 1.07 11.90
CA MET A 51 1.17 1.97 13.02
C MET A 51 2.50 2.70 12.85
N ASP A 52 3.54 2.08 12.30
CA ASP A 52 4.82 2.74 12.01
C ASP A 52 4.59 4.04 11.20
N PHE A 53 3.76 3.97 10.15
CA PHE A 53 3.42 5.13 9.33
C PHE A 53 2.39 6.05 9.97
N VAL A 54 1.41 5.53 10.71
CA VAL A 54 0.41 6.36 11.41
C VAL A 54 1.10 7.22 12.47
N GLU A 55 2.01 6.65 13.27
CA GLU A 55 2.71 7.37 14.33
C GLU A 55 3.64 8.45 13.77
N GLU A 56 4.35 8.16 12.68
CA GLU A 56 5.19 9.13 11.97
C GLU A 56 4.43 10.36 11.46
N ASN A 57 3.13 10.22 11.19
CA ASN A 57 2.35 11.22 10.47
C ASN A 57 1.17 11.80 11.29
N THR A 58 1.00 11.41 12.55
CA THR A 58 -0.12 11.88 13.40
C THR A 58 0.36 12.41 14.76
N ASN A 59 -0.53 13.10 15.47
CA ASN A 59 -0.21 13.68 16.78
C ASN A 59 0.08 12.59 17.82
N ILE A 60 1.22 12.69 18.51
CA ILE A 60 1.68 11.76 19.54
C ILE A 60 0.67 11.58 20.68
N ASN A 61 -0.12 12.61 20.98
CA ASN A 61 -1.17 12.56 21.99
C ASN A 61 -2.27 11.54 21.65
N ASP A 62 -2.44 11.23 20.36
CA ASP A 62 -3.49 10.35 19.87
C ASP A 62 -3.01 8.93 19.58
N HIS A 63 -1.70 8.66 19.55
CA HIS A 63 -1.11 7.36 19.18
C HIS A 63 -1.67 6.20 20.02
N SER A 64 -1.87 6.41 21.33
CA SER A 64 -2.45 5.39 22.22
C SER A 64 -3.88 5.00 21.82
N PHE A 65 -4.68 5.97 21.39
CA PHE A 65 -6.04 5.73 20.90
C PHE A 65 -5.99 5.10 19.50
N LEU A 66 -5.19 5.67 18.59
CA LEU A 66 -5.05 5.22 17.21
C LEU A 66 -4.56 3.76 17.16
N LEU A 67 -3.64 3.35 18.02
CA LEU A 67 -3.20 1.96 18.13
C LEU A 67 -4.36 0.99 18.35
N LYS A 68 -5.29 1.33 19.26
CA LYS A 68 -6.47 0.50 19.54
C LYS A 68 -7.44 0.50 18.37
N PHE A 69 -7.71 1.67 17.80
CA PHE A 69 -8.63 1.83 16.69
C PHE A 69 -8.15 1.12 15.42
N VAL A 70 -6.88 1.31 15.06
CA VAL A 70 -6.22 0.63 13.93
C VAL A 70 -6.20 -0.88 14.16
N SER A 71 -5.90 -1.34 15.38
CA SER A 71 -5.97 -2.78 15.72
C SER A 71 -7.37 -3.35 15.51
N PHE A 72 -8.41 -2.60 15.88
CA PHE A 72 -9.81 -2.99 15.70
C PHE A 72 -10.18 -3.09 14.21
N ILE A 73 -9.80 -2.10 13.39
CA ILE A 73 -10.01 -2.13 11.93
C ILE A 73 -9.28 -3.32 11.30
N CYS A 74 -8.00 -3.52 11.63
CA CYS A 74 -7.20 -4.61 11.08
C CYS A 74 -7.77 -5.97 11.47
N TYR A 75 -8.26 -6.12 12.69
CA TYR A 75 -8.96 -7.32 13.13
C TYR A 75 -10.17 -7.61 12.23
N ILE A 76 -11.05 -6.64 12.00
CA ILE A 76 -12.26 -6.84 11.17
C ILE A 76 -11.88 -7.20 9.72
N ILE A 77 -10.91 -6.50 9.14
CA ILE A 77 -10.50 -6.71 7.75
C ILE A 77 -9.87 -8.10 7.58
N HIS A 78 -8.90 -8.47 8.42
CA HIS A 78 -8.03 -9.61 8.15
C HIS A 78 -8.48 -10.94 8.77
N THR A 79 -9.40 -10.94 9.74
CA THR A 79 -10.01 -12.19 10.26
C THR A 79 -10.98 -12.83 9.27
N SER A 80 -11.54 -12.04 8.33
CA SER A 80 -12.41 -12.53 7.26
C SER A 80 -11.66 -13.09 6.05
N ASP A 81 -10.36 -12.78 5.90
CA ASP A 81 -9.55 -13.11 4.73
C ASP A 81 -8.48 -14.16 5.06
N SER A 82 -8.87 -15.43 4.93
CA SER A 82 -8.00 -16.59 5.16
C SER A 82 -6.96 -16.81 4.05
N LYS A 83 -7.04 -16.08 2.93
CA LYS A 83 -6.20 -16.34 1.74
C LYS A 83 -5.01 -15.40 1.59
N ASN A 84 -5.03 -14.24 2.21
CA ASN A 84 -3.95 -13.24 2.08
C ASN A 84 -3.02 -13.23 3.31
N ASN A 85 -1.89 -13.92 3.22
CA ASN A 85 -0.85 -13.92 4.25
C ASN A 85 -0.05 -12.61 4.22
N TYR A 86 -0.02 -11.86 5.34
CA TYR A 86 0.82 -10.67 5.57
C TYR A 86 0.73 -9.55 4.51
N LYS A 87 -0.40 -9.42 3.78
CA LYS A 87 -0.62 -8.32 2.84
C LYS A 87 -1.29 -7.13 3.53
N CYS A 88 -0.69 -5.96 3.37
CA CYS A 88 -1.26 -4.66 3.71
C CYS A 88 -1.72 -3.95 2.42
N TYR A 89 -2.52 -2.90 2.55
CA TYR A 89 -3.08 -2.15 1.43
C TYR A 89 -2.65 -0.69 1.54
N SER A 90 -2.06 -0.15 0.47
CA SER A 90 -1.58 1.24 0.46
C SER A 90 -2.72 2.25 0.65
N GLU A 91 -3.91 1.95 0.11
CA GLU A 91 -5.09 2.82 0.22
C GLU A 91 -5.59 2.84 1.66
N LEU A 92 -5.69 1.68 2.31
CA LEU A 92 -6.05 1.64 3.73
C LEU A 92 -5.03 2.42 4.57
N LEU A 93 -3.73 2.29 4.27
CA LEU A 93 -2.70 3.06 4.97
C LEU A 93 -2.93 4.58 4.83
N PHE A 94 -3.13 5.08 3.60
CA PHE A 94 -3.43 6.49 3.37
C PHE A 94 -4.66 6.93 4.17
N ASN A 95 -5.72 6.13 4.14
CA ASN A 95 -6.98 6.47 4.80
C ASN A 95 -6.91 6.40 6.33
N LEU A 96 -6.08 5.53 6.92
CA LEU A 96 -5.82 5.51 8.36
C LEU A 96 -5.05 6.76 8.81
N ILE A 97 -4.05 7.19 8.05
CA ILE A 97 -3.34 8.45 8.34
C ILE A 97 -4.28 9.65 8.15
N GLY A 98 -5.05 9.66 7.06
CA GLY A 98 -6.06 10.67 6.77
C GLY A 98 -7.09 10.78 7.88
N PHE A 99 -7.56 9.64 8.41
CA PHE A 99 -8.44 9.59 9.58
C PHE A 99 -7.79 10.23 10.81
N GLY A 100 -6.57 9.83 11.17
CA GLY A 100 -5.90 10.35 12.38
C GLY A 100 -5.69 11.87 12.30
N LYS A 101 -5.32 12.38 11.14
CA LYS A 101 -5.18 13.82 10.89
C LYS A 101 -6.53 14.56 10.88
N LEU A 102 -7.56 13.98 10.26
CA LEU A 102 -8.91 14.56 10.26
C LEU A 102 -9.46 14.64 11.69
N TYR A 103 -9.26 13.59 12.49
CA TYR A 103 -9.64 13.52 13.90
C TYR A 103 -9.01 14.66 14.70
N CYS A 104 -7.71 14.94 14.51
CA CYS A 104 -7.01 16.05 15.16
C CYS A 104 -7.66 17.41 14.80
N ILE A 105 -7.83 17.71 13.51
CA ILE A 105 -8.43 18.99 13.09
C ILE A 105 -9.85 19.15 13.63
N PHE A 106 -10.64 18.08 13.64
CA PHE A 106 -12.04 18.13 14.04
C PHE A 106 -12.22 18.33 15.55
N ARG A 107 -11.16 18.12 16.35
CA ARG A 107 -11.10 18.42 17.78
C ARG A 107 -10.62 19.84 18.07
N ASP A 108 -9.69 20.37 17.26
CA ASP A 108 -8.97 21.62 17.52
C ASP A 108 -9.74 22.92 17.21
N ILE A 109 -10.98 22.86 16.75
CA ILE A 109 -11.74 24.05 16.32
C ILE A 109 -12.59 24.60 17.47
N GLY A 110 -11.96 25.37 18.37
CA GLY A 110 -12.60 26.34 19.27
C GLY A 110 -13.84 25.85 20.05
N SER A 111 -14.77 26.75 20.38
CA SER A 111 -15.93 26.48 21.25
C SER A 111 -17.09 25.73 20.58
N LYS A 112 -16.94 25.30 19.32
CA LYS A 112 -17.91 24.48 18.57
C LYS A 112 -17.15 23.59 17.58
N SER A 113 -16.56 22.51 18.08
CA SER A 113 -15.78 21.61 17.24
C SER A 113 -16.69 20.85 16.27
N PRO A 114 -16.28 20.63 15.00
CA PRO A 114 -17.04 19.77 14.07
C PRO A 114 -17.32 18.38 14.64
N LEU A 115 -16.39 17.84 15.43
CA LEU A 115 -16.56 16.56 16.09
C LEU A 115 -17.72 16.58 17.11
N GLU A 116 -17.84 17.66 17.91
CA GLU A 116 -18.94 17.84 18.86
C GLU A 116 -20.29 17.83 18.13
N SER A 117 -20.40 18.63 17.06
CA SER A 117 -21.64 18.73 16.27
C SER A 117 -22.02 17.38 15.66
N LEU A 118 -21.08 16.69 15.02
CA LEU A 118 -21.34 15.39 14.39
C LEU A 118 -21.70 14.32 15.42
N THR A 119 -21.00 14.29 16.56
CA THR A 119 -21.26 13.30 17.62
C THR A 119 -22.62 13.53 18.26
N THR A 120 -22.97 14.79 18.54
CA THR A 120 -24.26 15.16 19.17
C THR A 120 -25.42 14.87 18.23
N ASP A 121 -25.33 15.30 16.97
CA ASP A 121 -26.37 15.06 15.97
C ASP A 121 -26.60 13.56 15.75
N LEU A 122 -25.52 12.78 15.56
CA LEU A 122 -25.64 11.34 15.35
C LEU A 122 -26.22 10.64 16.59
N PHE A 123 -25.83 11.06 17.79
CA PHE A 123 -26.39 10.52 19.03
C PHE A 123 -27.90 10.77 19.10
N LEU A 124 -28.36 11.99 18.82
CA LEU A 124 -29.77 12.35 18.84
C LEU A 124 -30.58 11.57 17.80
N ASP A 125 -30.07 11.47 16.58
CA ASP A 125 -30.76 10.72 15.51
C ASP A 125 -30.92 9.25 15.89
N ARG A 126 -29.88 8.64 16.48
CA ARG A 126 -29.94 7.26 16.95
C ARG A 126 -30.84 7.09 18.19
N LEU A 127 -30.83 8.04 19.10
CA LEU A 127 -31.73 8.04 20.26
C LEU A 127 -33.19 8.11 19.81
N ASN A 128 -33.52 9.01 18.88
CA ASN A 128 -34.86 9.14 18.32
C ASN A 128 -35.30 7.86 17.61
N ALA A 129 -34.44 7.26 16.79
CA ALA A 129 -34.72 5.97 16.15
C ALA A 129 -34.98 4.86 17.19
N TYR A 130 -34.22 4.85 18.29
CA TYR A 130 -34.42 3.91 19.40
C TYR A 130 -35.76 4.14 20.11
N GLU A 131 -36.12 5.38 20.45
CA GLU A 131 -37.37 5.70 21.16
C GLU A 131 -38.60 5.42 20.29
N ILE A 132 -38.53 5.70 18.98
CA ILE A 132 -39.57 5.33 17.99
C ILE A 132 -39.77 3.81 17.97
N ALA A 133 -38.69 3.03 17.92
CA ALA A 133 -38.78 1.57 17.94
C ALA A 133 -39.40 1.00 19.24
N HIS A 134 -39.41 1.78 20.33
CA HIS A 134 -40.02 1.44 21.61
C HIS A 134 -41.36 2.16 21.85
N ASN A 135 -42.01 2.66 20.79
CA ASN A 135 -43.31 3.34 20.81
C ASN A 135 -43.40 4.56 21.76
N ARG A 136 -42.28 5.25 22.00
CA ARG A 136 -42.28 6.53 22.73
C ARG A 136 -42.41 7.67 21.71
N ASN A 137 -43.62 8.22 21.58
CA ASN A 137 -43.98 9.19 20.52
C ASN A 137 -43.51 10.64 20.76
N SER A 138 -42.37 10.85 21.41
CA SER A 138 -41.79 12.19 21.59
C SER A 138 -40.43 12.25 20.91
N ALA A 139 -40.33 13.08 19.86
CA ALA A 139 -39.03 13.45 19.31
C ALA A 139 -38.21 14.16 20.40
N ILE A 140 -37.04 13.62 20.71
CA ILE A 140 -36.08 14.18 21.64
C ILE A 140 -35.17 15.11 20.84
N ASP A 141 -35.18 16.39 21.20
CA ASP A 141 -34.23 17.38 20.71
C ASP A 141 -33.09 17.61 21.71
N ILE A 142 -32.09 18.40 21.31
CA ILE A 142 -30.95 18.68 22.20
C ILE A 142 -31.37 19.40 23.48
N THR A 143 -32.36 20.29 23.41
CA THR A 143 -32.83 21.10 24.54
C THR A 143 -33.48 20.22 25.62
N SER A 144 -34.37 19.32 25.21
CA SER A 144 -35.03 18.36 26.09
C SER A 144 -34.03 17.34 26.66
N LEU A 145 -33.05 16.91 25.86
CA LEU A 145 -31.99 16.04 26.36
C LEU A 145 -31.13 16.76 27.40
N GLU A 146 -30.76 18.02 27.17
CA GLU A 146 -29.98 18.82 28.13
C GLU A 146 -30.74 19.05 29.44
N ALA A 147 -32.07 19.20 29.39
CA ALA A 147 -32.90 19.31 30.58
C ALA A 147 -32.99 17.99 31.38
N ASN A 148 -33.11 16.86 30.69
CA ASN A 148 -33.36 15.56 31.30
C ASN A 148 -32.07 14.79 31.66
N ALA A 149 -31.01 14.97 30.90
CA ALA A 149 -29.74 14.26 31.04
C ALA A 149 -28.52 15.20 30.89
N PRO A 150 -28.41 16.26 31.72
CA PRO A 150 -27.38 17.30 31.57
C PRO A 150 -25.96 16.75 31.71
N VAL A 151 -25.75 15.73 32.56
CA VAL A 151 -24.43 15.12 32.78
C VAL A 151 -24.00 14.33 31.55
N LEU A 152 -24.93 13.58 30.93
CA LEU A 152 -24.66 12.87 29.68
C LEU A 152 -24.30 13.85 28.55
N CYS A 153 -25.10 14.90 28.35
CA CYS A 153 -24.82 15.93 27.34
C CYS A 153 -23.44 16.54 27.55
N LYS A 154 -23.09 16.89 28.79
CA LYS A 154 -21.77 17.41 29.12
C LYS A 154 -20.65 16.43 28.77
N LYS A 155 -20.79 15.14 29.10
CA LYS A 155 -19.80 14.11 28.77
C LYS A 155 -19.64 13.90 27.27
N ILE A 156 -20.74 13.87 26.50
CA ILE A 156 -20.69 13.76 25.03
C ILE A 156 -19.90 14.93 24.44
N LYS A 157 -20.23 16.17 24.84
CA LYS A 157 -19.54 17.36 24.35
C LYS A 157 -18.06 17.36 24.75
N GLN A 158 -17.76 17.10 26.02
CA GLN A 158 -16.39 17.05 26.54
C GLN A 158 -15.52 16.01 25.82
N SER A 159 -16.09 14.84 25.49
CA SER A 159 -15.39 13.77 24.75
C SER A 159 -14.90 14.15 23.36
N CYS A 160 -15.27 15.33 22.85
CA CYS A 160 -14.92 15.79 21.51
C CYS A 160 -13.76 16.82 21.50
N PHE A 161 -13.15 17.10 22.66
CA PHE A 161 -12.08 18.09 22.79
C PHE A 161 -10.71 17.43 23.06
N GLU A 162 -9.64 18.20 22.85
CA GLU A 162 -8.29 17.73 23.15
C GLU A 162 -8.12 17.44 24.65
N GLY A 163 -7.40 16.36 24.99
CA GLY A 163 -7.12 15.95 26.37
C GLY A 163 -8.24 15.19 27.08
N ASP A 164 -9.44 15.14 26.51
CA ASP A 164 -10.51 14.28 27.03
C ASP A 164 -10.19 12.80 26.73
N GLY A 165 -9.91 12.04 27.78
CA GLY A 165 -9.51 10.63 27.69
C GLY A 165 -10.64 9.67 27.31
N MET A 166 -11.86 10.14 27.05
CA MET A 166 -13.03 9.30 26.79
C MET A 166 -12.83 8.38 25.59
N ASP A 167 -12.30 8.89 24.47
CA ASP A 167 -12.08 8.05 23.28
C ASP A 167 -11.10 6.92 23.61
N ARG A 168 -9.96 7.23 24.25
CA ARG A 168 -9.01 6.20 24.71
C ARG A 168 -9.70 5.17 25.59
N CYS A 169 -10.49 5.61 26.58
CA CYS A 169 -11.20 4.71 27.48
C CYS A 169 -12.24 3.84 26.77
N ILE A 170 -12.98 4.37 25.79
CA ILE A 170 -13.92 3.59 24.98
C ILE A 170 -13.14 2.47 24.28
N TRP A 171 -12.12 2.81 23.49
CA TRP A 171 -11.37 1.87 22.66
C TRP A 171 -10.50 0.88 23.44
N GLU A 172 -10.06 1.23 24.65
CA GLU A 172 -9.36 0.32 25.57
C GLU A 172 -10.25 -0.78 26.15
N ASN A 173 -11.57 -0.53 26.21
CA ASN A 173 -12.55 -1.39 26.86
C ASN A 173 -13.50 -2.08 25.87
N ILE A 174 -13.36 -1.83 24.55
CA ILE A 174 -14.15 -2.55 23.55
C ILE A 174 -13.69 -4.01 23.47
N THR A 175 -14.67 -4.90 23.44
CA THR A 175 -14.50 -6.31 23.08
C THR A 175 -15.57 -6.74 22.09
N ILE A 176 -15.24 -7.66 21.19
CA ILE A 176 -16.17 -8.09 20.15
C ILE A 176 -16.84 -9.39 20.57
N GLN A 177 -18.16 -9.48 20.39
CA GLN A 177 -18.85 -10.75 20.62
C GLN A 177 -18.35 -11.84 19.66
N PRO A 178 -18.13 -13.08 20.13
CA PRO A 178 -17.49 -14.14 19.36
C PRO A 178 -18.28 -14.64 18.14
N ASP A 179 -19.57 -14.29 18.03
CA ASP A 179 -20.49 -14.86 17.03
C ASP A 179 -20.76 -13.92 15.83
N ILE A 180 -19.72 -13.28 15.27
CA ILE A 180 -19.89 -12.57 13.99
C ILE A 180 -20.11 -13.62 12.90
N SER A 181 -21.27 -13.57 12.23
CA SER A 181 -21.51 -14.45 11.09
C SER A 181 -20.47 -14.19 9.99
N LYS A 182 -20.02 -15.24 9.30
CA LYS A 182 -19.03 -15.11 8.20
C LYS A 182 -19.48 -14.11 7.13
N SER A 183 -20.79 -14.02 6.89
CA SER A 183 -21.39 -13.05 5.98
C SER A 183 -21.16 -11.62 6.45
N VAL A 184 -21.50 -11.31 7.70
CA VAL A 184 -21.33 -9.97 8.28
C VAL A 184 -19.86 -9.59 8.38
N ALA A 185 -18.99 -10.51 8.79
CA ALA A 185 -17.54 -10.28 8.82
C ALA A 185 -16.99 -9.92 7.43
N SER A 186 -17.40 -10.64 6.38
CA SER A 186 -17.02 -10.35 5.00
C SER A 186 -17.54 -8.99 4.52
N LYS A 187 -18.81 -8.66 4.81
CA LYS A 187 -19.41 -7.37 4.47
C LYS A 187 -18.68 -6.20 5.16
N LEU A 188 -18.42 -6.29 6.46
CA LEU A 188 -17.69 -5.27 7.22
C LEU A 188 -16.23 -5.15 6.76
N SER A 189 -15.57 -6.26 6.48
CA SER A 189 -14.22 -6.27 5.91
C SER A 189 -14.19 -5.54 4.57
N ASN A 190 -15.10 -5.86 3.65
CA ASN A 190 -15.21 -5.16 2.36
C ASN A 190 -15.51 -3.67 2.53
N PHE A 191 -16.38 -3.32 3.49
CA PHE A 191 -16.72 -1.93 3.80
C PHE A 191 -15.49 -1.14 4.24
N LEU A 192 -14.69 -1.67 5.17
CA LEU A 192 -13.52 -0.99 5.73
C LEU A 192 -12.29 -1.05 4.81
N ARG A 193 -12.06 -2.17 4.13
CA ARG A 193 -10.93 -2.32 3.18
C ARG A 193 -11.00 -1.32 2.04
N ASN A 194 -12.22 -0.97 1.62
CA ASN A 194 -12.47 -0.05 0.50
C ASN A 194 -12.88 1.36 0.99
N ALA A 195 -12.66 1.68 2.27
CA ALA A 195 -13.12 2.91 2.87
C ALA A 195 -12.18 4.09 2.58
N SER A 196 -12.75 5.24 2.24
CA SER A 196 -12.04 6.51 2.38
C SER A 196 -11.87 6.88 3.86
N PHE A 197 -10.98 7.82 4.16
CA PHE A 197 -10.82 8.35 5.52
C PHE A 197 -12.13 8.90 6.09
N ASP A 198 -13.01 9.46 5.26
CA ASP A 198 -14.34 9.92 5.68
C ASP A 198 -15.23 8.74 6.15
N ARG A 199 -15.19 7.61 5.44
CA ARG A 199 -15.95 6.41 5.81
C ARG A 199 -15.38 5.76 7.07
N ILE A 200 -14.05 5.77 7.24
CA ILE A 200 -13.40 5.35 8.49
C ILE A 200 -13.84 6.26 9.65
N PHE A 201 -13.95 7.58 9.40
CA PHE A 201 -14.43 8.54 10.39
C PHE A 201 -15.88 8.28 10.79
N LEU A 202 -16.77 8.00 9.83
CA LEU A 202 -18.14 7.57 10.10
C LEU A 202 -18.20 6.29 10.95
N PHE A 203 -17.35 5.30 10.64
CA PHE A 203 -17.27 4.07 11.41
C PHE A 203 -16.87 4.34 12.88
N TYR A 204 -15.87 5.20 13.09
CA TYR A 204 -15.49 5.69 14.41
C TYR A 204 -16.66 6.36 15.14
N LEU A 205 -17.37 7.31 14.50
CA LEU A 205 -18.53 7.99 15.09
C LEU A 205 -19.66 7.02 15.44
N THR A 206 -19.88 6.01 14.61
CA THR A 206 -20.92 5.00 14.81
C THR A 206 -20.66 4.20 16.08
N ILE A 207 -19.41 3.80 16.32
CA ILE A 207 -19.03 3.06 17.52
C ILE A 207 -19.06 3.98 18.75
N LYS A 208 -18.53 5.20 18.65
CA LYS A 208 -18.57 6.20 19.74
C LYS A 208 -20.00 6.49 20.20
N THR A 209 -20.92 6.74 19.26
CA THR A 209 -22.32 7.00 19.58
C THR A 209 -23.06 5.76 20.07
N TYR A 210 -22.69 4.57 19.59
CA TYR A 210 -23.25 3.31 20.09
C TYR A 210 -22.91 3.10 21.57
N PHE A 211 -21.67 3.40 21.94
CA PHE A 211 -21.23 3.39 23.33
C PHE A 211 -22.07 4.34 24.20
N PHE A 212 -22.26 5.59 23.76
CA PHE A 212 -23.06 6.58 24.50
C PHE A 212 -24.52 6.14 24.65
N LEU A 213 -25.11 5.56 23.61
CA LEU A 213 -26.50 5.13 23.61
C LEU A 213 -26.76 4.00 24.61
N ILE A 214 -25.90 2.99 24.62
CA ILE A 214 -26.02 1.84 25.54
C ILE A 214 -25.79 2.26 26.99
N ASN A 215 -24.87 3.20 27.22
CA ASN A 215 -24.52 3.65 28.56
C ASN A 215 -25.24 4.95 28.95
N LYS A 216 -26.32 5.34 28.27
CA LYS A 216 -26.95 6.66 28.47
C LYS A 216 -27.36 6.92 29.92
N GLU A 217 -27.93 5.92 30.58
CA GLU A 217 -28.37 6.02 31.98
C GLU A 217 -27.20 6.06 32.96
N THR A 218 -26.21 5.19 32.77
CA THR A 218 -25.03 5.10 33.65
C THR A 218 -24.11 6.30 33.50
N LEU A 219 -23.96 6.84 32.30
CA LEU A 219 -23.17 8.04 32.03
C LEU A 219 -23.82 9.30 32.58
N ASN A 220 -25.15 9.33 32.72
CA ASN A 220 -25.83 10.44 33.37
C ASN A 220 -25.60 10.48 34.89
N ASN A 221 -25.06 9.39 35.47
CA ASN A 221 -24.60 9.38 36.86
C ASN A 221 -23.20 10.02 36.99
N GLN A 222 -22.99 10.76 38.08
CA GLN A 222 -21.71 11.43 38.35
C GLN A 222 -20.57 10.42 38.60
N ASN A 223 -20.86 9.28 39.23
CA ASN A 223 -19.89 8.23 39.59
C ASN A 223 -19.83 7.13 38.53
N PHE A 224 -19.55 7.50 37.28
CA PHE A 224 -19.40 6.53 36.20
C PHE A 224 -18.04 5.83 36.28
N GLU A 225 -18.06 4.50 36.37
CA GLU A 225 -16.88 3.65 36.19
C GLU A 225 -16.91 3.02 34.80
N PHE A 226 -15.79 3.09 34.09
CA PHE A 226 -15.63 2.42 32.82
C PHE A 226 -15.64 0.91 33.01
N LYS A 227 -16.56 0.24 32.34
CA LYS A 227 -16.63 -1.21 32.24
C LYS A 227 -16.35 -1.67 30.81
N GLN A 228 -16.00 -2.94 30.68
CA GLN A 228 -15.86 -3.60 29.39
C GLN A 228 -17.14 -3.42 28.55
N PHE A 229 -16.97 -3.05 27.29
CA PHE A 229 -18.03 -2.75 26.35
C PHE A 229 -18.04 -3.78 25.22
N ASN A 230 -19.00 -4.69 25.27
CA ASN A 230 -19.18 -5.69 24.23
C ASN A 230 -19.91 -5.09 23.02
N ILE A 231 -19.24 -5.00 21.88
CA ILE A 231 -19.87 -4.60 20.62
C ILE A 231 -20.42 -5.82 19.88
N VAL A 232 -21.67 -5.69 19.43
CA VAL A 232 -22.37 -6.71 18.63
C VAL A 232 -22.30 -6.31 17.17
N LEU A 233 -21.43 -6.99 16.41
CA LEU A 233 -21.29 -6.78 14.97
C LEU A 233 -22.18 -7.78 14.22
N ASN A 234 -23.46 -7.45 14.08
CA ASN A 234 -24.46 -8.27 13.38
C ASN A 234 -24.97 -7.58 12.10
N GLU A 235 -25.91 -8.21 11.41
CA GLU A 235 -26.52 -7.67 10.19
C GLU A 235 -27.19 -6.32 10.45
N THR A 236 -27.89 -6.16 11.58
CA THR A 236 -28.50 -4.89 11.98
C THR A 236 -27.48 -3.78 12.14
N PHE A 237 -26.32 -4.05 12.76
CA PHE A 237 -25.24 -3.07 12.87
C PHE A 237 -24.72 -2.65 11.48
N TYR A 238 -24.51 -3.62 10.59
CA TYR A 238 -24.04 -3.35 9.24
C TYR A 238 -25.04 -2.50 8.44
N GLU A 239 -26.32 -2.87 8.43
CA GLU A 239 -27.36 -2.12 7.72
C GLU A 239 -27.53 -0.69 8.29
N GLN A 240 -27.45 -0.53 9.62
CA GLN A 240 -27.43 0.80 10.24
C GLN A 240 -26.23 1.62 9.76
N LEU A 241 -25.04 1.03 9.73
CA LEU A 241 -23.82 1.70 9.29
C LEU A 241 -23.93 2.18 7.82
N ILE A 242 -24.49 1.35 6.92
CA ILE A 242 -24.72 1.73 5.52
C ILE A 242 -25.71 2.88 5.41
N ASN A 243 -26.83 2.82 6.13
CA ASN A 243 -27.85 3.87 6.12
C ASN A 243 -27.33 5.23 6.63
N LEU A 244 -26.29 5.22 7.48
CA LEU A 244 -25.67 6.44 7.99
C LEU A 244 -24.76 7.16 6.97
N GLU A 245 -24.40 6.53 5.85
CA GLU A 245 -23.54 7.20 4.85
C GLU A 245 -24.20 8.45 4.26
N GLU A 246 -25.48 8.38 3.90
CA GLU A 246 -26.20 9.52 3.33
C GLU A 246 -26.31 10.66 4.35
N TRP A 247 -26.65 10.30 5.59
CA TRP A 247 -26.67 11.24 6.70
C TRP A 247 -25.32 11.94 6.87
N PHE A 248 -24.23 11.16 6.88
CA PHE A 248 -22.90 11.68 7.07
C PHE A 248 -22.50 12.60 5.93
N VAL A 249 -22.72 12.20 4.66
CA VAL A 249 -22.42 13.05 3.50
C VAL A 249 -23.14 14.39 3.59
N LYS A 250 -24.43 14.40 3.97
CA LYS A 250 -25.20 15.63 4.14
C LYS A 250 -24.65 16.53 5.25
N LYS A 251 -24.34 15.97 6.42
CA LYS A 251 -23.82 16.74 7.57
C LYS A 251 -22.39 17.21 7.34
N TYR A 252 -21.56 16.34 6.81
CA TYR A 252 -20.15 16.60 6.51
C TYR A 252 -19.98 17.66 5.42
N SER A 253 -20.77 17.58 4.34
CA SER A 253 -20.77 18.61 3.30
C SER A 253 -21.21 19.99 3.82
N ALA A 254 -22.14 20.05 4.78
CA ALA A 254 -22.51 21.32 5.42
C ALA A 254 -21.36 21.94 6.25
N ILE A 255 -20.45 21.10 6.77
CA ILE A 255 -19.25 21.54 7.49
C ILE A 255 -18.17 22.02 6.49
N GLN A 256 -18.13 21.42 5.29
CA GLN A 256 -17.09 21.61 4.28
C GLN A 256 -17.51 22.57 3.15
N SER A 257 -17.15 23.85 3.26
CA SER A 257 -17.03 24.69 2.05
C SER A 257 -15.85 24.22 1.19
N SER A 258 -15.80 24.62 -0.09
CA SER A 258 -14.68 24.28 -0.98
C SER A 258 -13.32 24.71 -0.42
N GLU A 259 -13.22 25.92 0.12
CA GLU A 259 -12.03 26.43 0.80
C GLU A 259 -11.65 25.60 2.03
N LYS A 260 -12.63 25.16 2.82
CA LYS A 260 -12.38 24.27 3.96
C LYS A 260 -11.89 22.89 3.51
N GLN A 261 -12.40 22.36 2.40
CA GLN A 261 -11.94 21.06 1.88
C GLN A 261 -10.48 21.11 1.43
N GLN A 262 -10.06 22.18 0.75
CA GLN A 262 -8.65 22.39 0.40
C GLN A 262 -7.77 22.46 1.65
N ASN A 263 -8.22 23.15 2.70
CA ASN A 263 -7.49 23.22 3.97
C ASN A 263 -7.39 21.87 4.67
N ILE A 264 -8.46 21.07 4.67
CA ILE A 264 -8.45 19.69 5.19
C ILE A 264 -7.45 18.84 4.40
N MET A 265 -7.52 18.86 3.06
CA MET A 265 -6.59 18.11 2.22
C MET A 265 -5.14 18.56 2.39
N LYS A 266 -4.89 19.88 2.53
CA LYS A 266 -3.57 20.44 2.84
C LYS A 266 -3.04 19.91 4.17
N HIS A 267 -3.87 19.87 5.21
CA HIS A 267 -3.47 19.33 6.51
C HIS A 267 -3.22 17.82 6.45
N ILE A 268 -4.12 17.04 5.83
CA ILE A 268 -3.95 15.59 5.63
C ILE A 268 -2.63 15.31 4.90
N SER A 269 -2.32 16.10 3.88
CA SER A 269 -1.13 15.90 3.03
C SER A 269 0.19 16.32 3.68
N ARG A 270 0.16 17.17 4.69
CA ARG A 270 1.37 17.77 5.29
C ARG A 270 2.39 16.72 5.72
N GLY A 271 3.60 16.75 5.17
CA GLY A 271 4.66 15.79 5.53
C GLY A 271 4.52 14.41 4.90
N LEU A 272 3.39 14.09 4.24
CA LEU A 272 3.18 12.76 3.68
C LEU A 272 4.16 12.46 2.55
N PHE A 273 4.42 13.42 1.67
CA PHE A 273 5.19 13.20 0.44
C PHE A 273 6.12 14.38 0.11
N ASP A 274 6.51 15.17 1.12
CA ASP A 274 7.43 16.32 0.98
C ASP A 274 8.77 15.92 0.34
N GLU A 275 9.24 14.71 0.62
CA GLU A 275 10.47 14.16 0.02
C GLU A 275 10.34 13.82 -1.47
N VAL A 276 9.10 13.60 -1.95
CA VAL A 276 8.79 13.21 -3.32
C VAL A 276 8.47 14.43 -4.20
N LEU A 277 8.03 15.53 -3.60
CA LEU A 277 7.70 16.79 -4.29
C LEU A 277 8.92 17.50 -4.89
N ASN A 278 8.74 18.09 -6.07
CA ASN A 278 9.76 18.95 -6.69
C ASN A 278 10.11 20.15 -5.80
N ASP A 279 9.10 20.92 -5.38
CA ASP A 279 9.22 22.01 -4.43
C ASP A 279 7.91 22.26 -3.66
N SER A 280 7.94 23.13 -2.65
CA SER A 280 6.76 23.46 -1.83
C SER A 280 5.70 24.28 -2.57
N ILE A 281 6.10 25.05 -3.60
CA ILE A 281 5.19 25.90 -4.40
C ILE A 281 4.28 25.02 -5.25
N THR A 282 4.83 23.91 -5.75
CA THR A 282 4.15 22.91 -6.58
C THR A 282 2.95 22.29 -5.86
N PHE A 283 3.01 22.12 -4.54
CA PHE A 283 1.87 21.61 -3.78
C PHE A 283 0.71 22.62 -3.70
N ASP A 284 0.99 23.91 -3.53
CA ASP A 284 -0.05 24.94 -3.51
C ASP A 284 -0.72 25.12 -4.88
N SER A 285 -0.05 24.80 -6.00
CA SER A 285 -0.70 24.70 -7.31
C SER A 285 -1.61 23.49 -7.42
N ILE A 286 -1.24 22.32 -6.87
CA ILE A 286 -2.09 21.12 -6.90
C ILE A 286 -3.44 21.37 -6.25
N LEU A 287 -3.47 22.09 -5.13
CA LEU A 287 -4.71 22.42 -4.40
C LEU A 287 -5.72 23.22 -5.24
N LYS A 288 -5.28 23.85 -6.34
CA LYS A 288 -6.11 24.69 -7.22
C LYS A 288 -6.60 23.97 -8.47
N PHE A 289 -6.23 22.70 -8.69
CA PHE A 289 -6.66 21.97 -9.88
C PHE A 289 -8.17 21.83 -9.99
N SER A 290 -8.64 21.87 -11.24
CA SER A 290 -10.02 21.65 -11.63
C SER A 290 -10.14 20.48 -12.58
N THR A 291 -11.35 19.94 -12.75
CA THR A 291 -11.62 18.91 -13.77
C THR A 291 -11.36 19.39 -15.19
N LEU A 292 -11.33 20.71 -15.44
CA LEU A 292 -10.98 21.29 -16.73
C LEU A 292 -9.48 21.19 -17.06
N ASP A 293 -8.63 20.95 -16.06
CA ASP A 293 -7.19 20.82 -16.27
C ASP A 293 -6.80 19.45 -16.81
N ILE A 294 -7.61 18.43 -16.54
CA ILE A 294 -7.40 17.06 -17.04
C ILE A 294 -8.18 16.71 -18.31
N SER A 295 -9.00 17.63 -18.83
CA SER A 295 -9.76 17.44 -20.07
C SER A 295 -9.08 18.03 -21.31
N LYS A 296 -7.96 18.72 -21.15
CA LYS A 296 -7.16 19.29 -22.25
C LYS A 296 -6.39 18.18 -22.96
N LYS A 297 -6.12 18.33 -24.26
CA LYS A 297 -5.19 17.39 -24.91
C LYS A 297 -3.77 17.64 -24.40
N PRO A 298 -3.02 16.59 -24.05
CA PRO A 298 -1.63 16.72 -23.68
C PRO A 298 -0.83 17.31 -24.84
N THR A 299 0.14 18.17 -24.50
CA THR A 299 0.91 18.95 -25.49
C THR A 299 1.95 18.09 -26.21
N SER A 300 2.38 16.99 -25.60
CA SER A 300 3.33 16.02 -26.15
C SER A 300 3.15 14.65 -25.46
N VAL A 301 3.24 13.57 -26.23
CA VAL A 301 3.19 12.20 -25.69
C VAL A 301 4.55 11.82 -25.13
N ASP A 302 4.61 11.48 -23.85
CA ASP A 302 5.83 10.95 -23.20
C ASP A 302 6.03 9.48 -23.59
N GLU A 303 7.23 9.15 -24.09
CA GLU A 303 7.56 7.76 -24.49
C GLU A 303 7.51 6.75 -23.33
N ASN A 304 7.59 7.23 -22.08
CA ASN A 304 7.49 6.36 -20.90
C ASN A 304 6.04 6.16 -20.42
N PHE A 305 5.07 6.88 -21.01
CA PHE A 305 3.66 6.68 -20.69
C PHE A 305 3.21 5.30 -21.19
N PRO A 306 2.64 4.43 -20.34
CA PRO A 306 2.39 3.03 -20.68
C PRO A 306 1.08 2.86 -21.46
N GLN A 307 0.92 3.58 -22.58
CA GLN A 307 -0.32 3.68 -23.34
C GLN A 307 -0.87 2.31 -23.73
N GLU A 308 -0.02 1.42 -24.26
CA GLU A 308 -0.45 0.13 -24.78
C GLU A 308 -0.97 -0.81 -23.69
N PHE A 309 -0.45 -0.67 -22.47
CA PHE A 309 -0.96 -1.38 -21.30
C PHE A 309 -2.31 -0.81 -20.86
N LEU A 310 -2.44 0.52 -20.79
CA LEU A 310 -3.68 1.16 -20.35
C LEU A 310 -4.83 0.89 -21.32
N GLU A 311 -4.56 0.84 -22.62
CA GLU A 311 -5.53 0.46 -23.64
C GLU A 311 -6.10 -0.96 -23.44
N LEU A 312 -5.46 -1.85 -22.66
CA LEU A 312 -6.04 -3.16 -22.28
C LEU A 312 -7.30 -3.01 -21.42
N PHE A 313 -7.44 -1.87 -20.75
CA PHE A 313 -8.45 -1.62 -19.73
C PHE A 313 -9.38 -0.46 -20.08
N THR A 314 -8.89 0.52 -20.83
CA THR A 314 -9.62 1.76 -21.10
C THR A 314 -9.84 2.00 -22.59
N GLY A 315 -10.94 2.68 -22.94
CA GLY A 315 -11.12 3.24 -24.27
C GLY A 315 -10.16 4.42 -24.55
N LYS A 316 -10.06 4.84 -25.81
CA LYS A 316 -9.14 5.91 -26.24
C LYS A 316 -9.39 7.27 -25.55
N GLU A 317 -10.64 7.59 -25.23
CA GLU A 317 -11.00 8.86 -24.59
C GLU A 317 -10.46 8.94 -23.15
N ASN A 318 -10.60 7.87 -22.37
CA ASN A 318 -10.09 7.79 -21.00
C ASN A 318 -8.55 7.75 -20.94
N ALA A 319 -7.89 7.29 -22.00
CA ALA A 319 -6.43 7.33 -22.08
C ALA A 319 -5.88 8.76 -22.04
N THR A 320 -6.62 9.75 -22.58
CA THR A 320 -6.21 11.17 -22.55
C THR A 320 -6.25 11.73 -21.13
N GLU A 321 -7.30 11.40 -20.35
CA GLU A 321 -7.39 11.84 -18.94
C GLU A 321 -6.25 11.24 -18.10
N LEU A 322 -5.93 9.96 -18.30
CA LEU A 322 -4.80 9.30 -17.64
C LEU A 322 -3.45 9.92 -18.00
N GLU A 323 -3.27 10.31 -19.26
CA GLU A 323 -2.06 10.99 -19.73
C GLU A 323 -1.90 12.38 -19.09
N ASN A 324 -3.00 13.11 -18.88
CA ASN A 324 -2.96 14.38 -18.16
C ASN A 324 -2.65 14.20 -16.68
N ILE A 325 -3.24 13.20 -16.02
CA ILE A 325 -2.90 12.87 -14.62
C ILE A 325 -1.41 12.50 -14.52
N TYR A 326 -0.91 11.68 -15.45
CA TYR A 326 0.50 11.33 -15.54
C TYR A 326 1.39 12.58 -15.67
N SER A 327 1.02 13.51 -16.55
CA SER A 327 1.77 14.76 -16.78
C SER A 327 1.79 15.63 -15.52
N ILE A 328 0.64 15.80 -14.86
CA ILE A 328 0.54 16.54 -13.58
C ILE A 328 1.45 15.91 -12.52
N LEU A 329 1.43 14.58 -12.38
CA LEU A 329 2.30 13.88 -11.43
C LEU A 329 3.77 14.09 -11.77
N LYS A 330 4.14 14.05 -13.05
CA LYS A 330 5.52 14.24 -13.52
C LYS A 330 6.04 15.66 -13.24
N GLU A 331 5.20 16.67 -13.44
CA GLU A 331 5.49 18.06 -13.06
C GLU A 331 5.58 18.24 -11.55
N SER A 332 4.83 17.43 -10.79
CA SER A 332 4.76 17.55 -9.33
C SER A 332 5.87 16.82 -8.58
N ILE A 333 6.32 15.70 -9.12
CA ILE A 333 7.22 14.75 -8.46
C ILE A 333 8.66 14.94 -8.95
N ARG A 334 9.64 14.74 -8.07
CA ARG A 334 11.07 14.76 -8.39
C ARG A 334 11.42 13.82 -9.52
N HIS A 335 12.26 14.30 -10.43
CA HIS A 335 12.74 13.53 -11.58
C HIS A 335 13.31 12.16 -11.21
N ALA A 336 14.00 12.05 -10.07
CA ALA A 336 14.55 10.79 -9.55
C ALA A 336 13.48 9.68 -9.32
N TYR A 337 12.21 10.06 -9.21
CA TYR A 337 11.08 9.17 -8.91
C TYR A 337 10.11 8.99 -10.08
N HIS A 338 10.35 9.63 -11.24
CA HIS A 338 9.46 9.55 -12.41
C HIS A 338 9.22 8.11 -12.88
N LYS A 339 10.19 7.20 -12.70
CA LYS A 339 10.05 5.77 -13.05
C LYS A 339 8.92 5.04 -12.31
N TYR A 340 8.42 5.58 -11.19
CA TYR A 340 7.33 4.96 -10.42
C TYR A 340 5.94 5.44 -10.85
N ILE A 341 5.84 6.59 -11.53
CA ILE A 341 4.56 7.17 -11.95
C ILE A 341 3.81 6.24 -12.93
N PRO A 342 4.45 5.69 -13.99
CA PRO A 342 3.79 4.72 -14.88
C PRO A 342 3.23 3.51 -14.14
N ILE A 343 3.97 2.98 -13.16
CA ILE A 343 3.57 1.82 -12.37
C ILE A 343 2.29 2.12 -11.58
N ILE A 344 2.24 3.28 -10.92
CA ILE A 344 1.06 3.72 -10.16
C ILE A 344 -0.15 3.90 -11.08
N ILE A 345 0.01 4.55 -12.23
CA ILE A 345 -1.08 4.72 -13.20
C ILE A 345 -1.58 3.36 -13.70
N CYS A 346 -0.70 2.41 -13.99
CA CYS A 346 -1.09 1.04 -14.37
C CYS A 346 -1.83 0.29 -13.27
N LEU A 347 -1.38 0.38 -12.01
CA LEU A 347 -2.04 -0.25 -10.86
C LEU A 347 -3.43 0.36 -10.58
N LYS A 348 -3.63 1.62 -10.96
CA LYS A 348 -4.84 2.40 -10.72
C LYS A 348 -5.70 2.63 -11.96
N CYS A 349 -5.35 2.05 -13.10
CA CYS A 349 -6.09 2.26 -14.34
C CYS A 349 -7.57 1.84 -14.21
N GLN A 350 -7.88 0.83 -13.38
CA GLN A 350 -9.24 0.34 -13.17
C GLN A 350 -10.14 1.34 -12.43
N CYS A 351 -9.63 2.03 -11.42
CA CYS A 351 -10.41 3.07 -10.72
C CYS A 351 -10.45 4.38 -11.51
N LEU A 352 -9.42 4.65 -12.32
CA LEU A 352 -9.32 5.88 -13.13
C LEU A 352 -9.99 5.78 -14.51
N LYS A 353 -10.58 4.63 -14.88
CA LYS A 353 -11.28 4.45 -16.16
C LYS A 353 -12.64 5.17 -16.22
N HIS A 354 -13.15 5.63 -15.09
CA HIS A 354 -14.45 6.31 -15.00
C HIS A 354 -14.24 7.81 -14.92
N SER A 355 -15.21 8.59 -15.41
CA SER A 355 -15.13 10.04 -15.35
C SER A 355 -15.02 10.54 -13.91
N ILE A 356 -14.07 11.45 -13.67
CA ILE A 356 -13.83 12.00 -12.35
C ILE A 356 -14.93 13.04 -12.04
N PRO A 357 -15.75 12.84 -11.00
CA PRO A 357 -17.02 13.54 -10.87
C PRO A 357 -16.89 15.02 -10.49
N ASN A 358 -15.83 15.41 -9.78
CA ASN A 358 -15.60 16.79 -9.35
C ASN A 358 -14.14 17.04 -8.93
N SER A 359 -13.78 18.32 -8.79
CA SER A 359 -12.43 18.77 -8.44
C SER A 359 -11.95 18.28 -7.07
N ASN A 360 -12.83 18.11 -6.08
CA ASN A 360 -12.43 17.61 -4.76
C ASN A 360 -11.98 16.15 -4.84
N LYS A 361 -12.68 15.33 -5.63
CA LYS A 361 -12.30 13.94 -5.87
C LYS A 361 -11.05 13.84 -6.73
N LEU A 362 -10.88 14.72 -7.72
CA LEU A 362 -9.63 14.83 -8.47
C LEU A 362 -8.44 15.14 -7.55
N LEU A 363 -8.59 16.13 -6.67
CA LEU A 363 -7.55 16.52 -5.71
C LEU A 363 -7.17 15.35 -4.80
N GLN A 364 -8.17 14.64 -4.27
CA GLN A 364 -7.96 13.45 -3.46
C GLN A 364 -7.18 12.38 -4.23
N ILE A 365 -7.58 12.07 -5.47
CA ILE A 365 -6.89 11.10 -6.34
C ILE A 365 -5.43 11.51 -6.53
N ILE A 366 -5.14 12.74 -6.94
CA ILE A 366 -3.77 13.20 -7.19
C ILE A 366 -2.90 13.02 -5.93
N ILE A 367 -3.39 13.46 -4.77
CA ILE A 367 -2.70 13.33 -3.48
C ILE A 367 -2.43 11.86 -3.14
N GLU A 368 -3.41 10.98 -3.34
CA GLU A 368 -3.25 9.54 -3.11
C GLU A 368 -2.21 8.91 -4.05
N LEU A 369 -2.22 9.25 -5.34
CA LEU A 369 -1.22 8.74 -6.30
C LEU A 369 0.20 9.19 -5.95
N MET A 370 0.37 10.42 -5.45
CA MET A 370 1.65 10.92 -4.93
C MET A 370 2.10 10.14 -3.70
N PHE A 371 1.17 9.88 -2.77
CA PHE A 371 1.44 9.05 -1.61
C PHE A 371 1.83 7.62 -2.02
N PHE A 372 1.13 7.00 -2.98
CA PHE A 372 1.50 5.67 -3.46
C PHE A 372 2.87 5.65 -4.12
N THR A 373 3.27 6.73 -4.80
CA THR A 373 4.62 6.87 -5.35
C THR A 373 5.67 6.79 -4.23
N LYS A 374 5.47 7.52 -3.12
CA LYS A 374 6.33 7.40 -1.92
C LYS A 374 6.40 5.96 -1.41
N ILE A 375 5.25 5.32 -1.25
CA ILE A 375 5.18 3.95 -0.72
C ILE A 375 5.93 2.96 -1.63
N LEU A 376 5.78 3.08 -2.95
CA LEU A 376 6.52 2.26 -3.90
C LEU A 376 8.03 2.50 -3.79
N ILE A 377 8.49 3.74 -3.62
CA ILE A 377 9.92 4.04 -3.41
C ILE A 377 10.44 3.31 -2.16
N LEU A 378 9.72 3.40 -1.04
CA LEU A 378 10.11 2.76 0.22
C LEU A 378 10.14 1.23 0.10
N LYS A 379 9.18 0.66 -0.64
CA LYS A 379 9.06 -0.79 -0.84
C LYS A 379 9.88 -1.34 -2.00
N ASN A 380 10.43 -0.48 -2.84
CA ASN A 380 11.25 -0.90 -3.96
C ASN A 380 12.50 -1.68 -3.53
N ARG A 381 13.10 -1.37 -2.38
CA ARG A 381 14.27 -2.12 -1.89
C ARG A 381 13.92 -3.57 -1.58
N GLU A 382 12.79 -3.81 -0.91
CA GLU A 382 12.30 -5.16 -0.63
C GLU A 382 11.93 -5.92 -1.91
N TYR A 383 11.43 -5.20 -2.91
CA TYR A 383 11.15 -5.74 -4.24
C TYR A 383 12.43 -6.09 -5.02
N GLU A 384 13.44 -5.23 -5.01
CA GLU A 384 14.73 -5.45 -5.68
C GLU A 384 15.46 -6.69 -5.14
N GLU A 385 15.30 -6.98 -3.86
CA GLU A 385 15.85 -8.16 -3.18
C GLU A 385 14.96 -9.41 -3.34
N SER A 386 13.78 -9.31 -3.97
CA SER A 386 12.83 -10.42 -4.04
C SER A 386 13.14 -11.42 -5.16
N ASP A 387 13.09 -12.71 -4.83
CA ASP A 387 13.23 -13.81 -5.80
C ASP A 387 12.17 -13.73 -6.91
N LEU A 388 10.98 -13.23 -6.59
CA LEU A 388 9.86 -13.09 -7.53
C LEU A 388 10.21 -12.12 -8.66
N LYS A 389 10.80 -10.96 -8.34
CA LYS A 389 11.27 -10.01 -9.35
C LYS A 389 12.28 -10.66 -10.28
N VAL A 390 13.33 -11.24 -9.69
CA VAL A 390 14.44 -11.85 -10.43
C VAL A 390 13.93 -12.95 -11.36
N SER A 391 12.99 -13.77 -10.87
CA SER A 391 12.35 -14.81 -11.67
C SER A 391 11.57 -14.24 -12.84
N LEU A 392 10.67 -13.28 -12.60
CA LEU A 392 9.80 -12.69 -13.63
C LEU A 392 10.60 -11.93 -14.70
N GLU A 393 11.56 -11.10 -14.29
CA GLU A 393 12.42 -10.37 -15.22
C GLU A 393 13.23 -11.36 -16.08
N LYS A 394 13.86 -12.35 -15.45
CA LYS A 394 14.64 -13.35 -16.18
C LYS A 394 13.77 -14.11 -17.18
N GLU A 395 12.56 -14.49 -16.80
CA GLU A 395 11.65 -15.25 -17.65
C GLU A 395 11.19 -14.44 -18.87
N TYR A 396 10.74 -13.20 -18.68
CA TYR A 396 10.31 -12.35 -19.78
C TYR A 396 11.47 -11.92 -20.68
N LEU A 397 12.62 -11.54 -20.11
CA LEU A 397 13.79 -11.15 -20.89
C LEU A 397 14.33 -12.32 -21.71
N SER A 398 14.32 -13.55 -21.16
CA SER A 398 14.72 -14.75 -21.91
C SER A 398 13.79 -15.02 -23.10
N CYS A 399 12.47 -14.83 -22.91
CA CYS A 399 11.50 -14.94 -23.99
C CYS A 399 11.80 -13.95 -25.12
N LEU A 400 12.03 -12.68 -24.81
CA LEU A 400 12.34 -11.64 -25.79
C LEU A 400 13.67 -11.88 -26.51
N LYS A 401 14.73 -12.28 -25.78
CA LYS A 401 16.02 -12.64 -26.37
C LYS A 401 15.89 -13.78 -27.38
N ASN A 402 15.09 -14.81 -27.07
CA ASN A 402 14.85 -15.94 -27.98
C ASN A 402 14.18 -15.49 -29.28
N ILE A 403 13.29 -14.50 -29.25
CA ILE A 403 12.65 -13.96 -30.47
C ILE A 403 13.69 -13.36 -31.41
N ILE A 404 14.63 -12.57 -30.88
CA ILE A 404 15.71 -11.94 -31.67
C ILE A 404 16.59 -13.01 -32.32
N VAL A 405 17.02 -14.00 -31.52
CA VAL A 405 17.89 -15.10 -31.99
C VAL A 405 17.17 -15.91 -33.07
N ASN A 406 15.92 -16.28 -32.86
CA ASN A 406 15.14 -17.07 -33.81
C ASN A 406 14.87 -16.32 -35.12
N LYS A 407 14.63 -15.00 -35.05
CA LYS A 407 14.44 -14.15 -36.22
C LYS A 407 15.76 -13.70 -36.86
N LYS A 408 16.91 -14.10 -36.32
CA LYS A 408 18.25 -13.73 -36.79
C LYS A 408 18.44 -12.22 -36.95
N ILE A 409 17.88 -11.44 -36.03
CA ILE A 409 18.00 -9.98 -36.05
C ILE A 409 19.44 -9.59 -35.68
N VAL A 410 20.07 -8.79 -36.54
CA VAL A 410 21.43 -8.28 -36.29
C VAL A 410 21.36 -7.23 -35.18
N CYS A 411 22.08 -7.47 -34.09
CA CYS A 411 22.10 -6.58 -32.94
C CYS A 411 23.44 -6.65 -32.21
N GLU A 412 23.71 -5.61 -31.43
CA GLU A 412 24.83 -5.59 -30.50
C GLU A 412 24.62 -6.66 -29.43
N LYS A 413 25.71 -7.35 -29.08
CA LYS A 413 25.73 -8.39 -28.07
C LYS A 413 26.53 -7.94 -26.87
N ASP A 414 26.10 -8.35 -25.69
CA ASP A 414 26.84 -8.14 -24.45
C ASP A 414 28.06 -9.08 -24.34
N ILE A 415 28.77 -8.99 -23.21
CA ILE A 415 29.94 -9.83 -22.90
C ILE A 415 29.63 -11.34 -22.88
N ASN A 416 28.36 -11.72 -22.70
CA ASN A 416 27.91 -13.11 -22.67
C ASN A 416 27.41 -13.57 -24.05
N GLY A 417 27.42 -12.70 -25.06
CA GLY A 417 26.91 -12.98 -26.40
C GLY A 417 25.40 -12.80 -26.55
N ASP A 418 24.73 -12.24 -25.53
CA ASP A 418 23.29 -12.03 -25.53
C ASP A 418 22.91 -10.69 -26.20
N PRO A 419 21.76 -10.60 -26.89
CA PRO A 419 21.27 -9.35 -27.46
C PRO A 419 21.09 -8.23 -26.42
N VAL A 420 21.61 -7.04 -26.72
CA VAL A 420 21.42 -5.83 -25.89
C VAL A 420 20.02 -5.23 -26.17
N LEU A 421 19.01 -5.76 -25.47
CA LEU A 421 17.59 -5.38 -25.65
C LEU A 421 17.33 -3.87 -25.48
N SER A 422 18.04 -3.20 -24.58
CA SER A 422 17.81 -1.79 -24.27
C SER A 422 18.10 -0.84 -25.43
N LYS A 423 18.92 -1.26 -26.41
CA LYS A 423 19.20 -0.49 -27.62
C LYS A 423 18.25 -0.82 -28.77
N LEU A 424 17.72 -2.04 -28.78
CA LEU A 424 16.94 -2.58 -29.90
C LEU A 424 15.43 -2.36 -29.71
N VAL A 425 14.93 -2.61 -28.50
CA VAL A 425 13.50 -2.55 -28.15
C VAL A 425 13.27 -1.83 -26.81
N PRO A 426 13.74 -0.56 -26.67
CA PRO A 426 13.64 0.19 -25.42
C PRO A 426 12.21 0.32 -24.89
N LYS A 427 11.21 0.51 -25.76
CA LYS A 427 9.80 0.66 -25.35
C LYS A 427 9.26 -0.65 -24.77
N THR A 428 9.55 -1.77 -25.44
CA THR A 428 9.20 -3.10 -24.95
C THR A 428 9.84 -3.38 -23.60
N LEU A 429 11.11 -3.03 -23.43
CA LEU A 429 11.82 -3.22 -22.17
C LEU A 429 11.21 -2.38 -21.04
N ASN A 430 10.85 -1.12 -21.32
CA ASN A 430 10.17 -0.26 -20.35
C ASN A 430 8.79 -0.81 -19.94
N LEU A 431 8.03 -1.33 -20.90
CA LEU A 431 6.75 -1.97 -20.65
C LEU A 431 6.90 -3.23 -19.79
N VAL A 432 7.88 -4.09 -20.09
CA VAL A 432 8.19 -5.28 -19.27
C VAL A 432 8.50 -4.86 -17.83
N ASN A 433 9.40 -3.89 -17.64
CA ASN A 433 9.75 -3.39 -16.31
C ASN A 433 8.51 -2.91 -15.55
N THR A 434 7.65 -2.11 -16.20
CA THR A 434 6.41 -1.61 -15.59
C THR A 434 5.49 -2.77 -15.18
N VAL A 435 5.27 -3.75 -16.07
CA VAL A 435 4.36 -4.88 -15.81
C VAL A 435 4.89 -5.82 -14.73
N VAL A 436 6.20 -6.03 -14.60
CA VAL A 436 6.76 -6.84 -13.50
C VAL A 436 6.47 -6.16 -12.15
N HIS A 437 6.65 -4.84 -12.04
CA HIS A 437 6.28 -4.11 -10.82
C HIS A 437 4.78 -4.17 -10.56
N VAL A 438 3.95 -4.02 -11.60
CA VAL A 438 2.50 -4.16 -11.48
C VAL A 438 2.14 -5.54 -10.93
N GLN A 439 2.74 -6.63 -11.42
CA GLN A 439 2.47 -7.97 -10.92
C GLN A 439 2.85 -8.16 -9.45
N TYR A 440 3.95 -7.54 -9.02
CA TYR A 440 4.40 -7.61 -7.64
C TYR A 440 3.45 -6.88 -6.67
N PHE A 441 3.05 -5.66 -7.04
CA PHE A 441 2.24 -4.78 -6.19
C PHE A 441 0.73 -4.98 -6.36
N ALA A 442 0.26 -5.65 -7.41
CA ALA A 442 -1.15 -5.91 -7.63
C ALA A 442 -1.71 -6.96 -6.67
N ASN A 443 -2.97 -6.79 -6.27
CA ASN A 443 -3.71 -7.85 -5.61
C ASN A 443 -4.29 -8.86 -6.62
N ASN A 444 -4.79 -9.99 -6.10
CA ASN A 444 -5.32 -11.07 -6.95
C ASN A 444 -6.54 -10.62 -7.78
N GLY A 445 -7.32 -9.65 -7.29
CA GLY A 445 -8.47 -9.09 -8.02
C GLY A 445 -8.02 -8.38 -9.29
N PHE A 446 -7.00 -7.52 -9.20
CA PHE A 446 -6.42 -6.85 -10.36
C PHE A 446 -5.81 -7.85 -11.35
N LEU A 447 -5.04 -8.83 -10.86
CA LEU A 447 -4.42 -9.84 -11.72
C LEU A 447 -5.45 -10.69 -12.48
N SER A 448 -6.61 -10.95 -11.87
CA SER A 448 -7.74 -11.59 -12.56
C SER A 448 -8.27 -10.72 -13.70
N LYS A 449 -8.53 -9.43 -13.44
CA LYS A 449 -9.00 -8.51 -14.50
C LYS A 449 -7.98 -8.35 -15.63
N LEU A 450 -6.69 -8.29 -15.30
CA LEU A 450 -5.62 -8.26 -16.30
C LEU A 450 -5.67 -9.49 -17.21
N ARG A 451 -5.85 -10.68 -16.63
CA ARG A 451 -6.02 -11.92 -17.39
C ARG A 451 -7.22 -11.85 -18.33
N ASP A 452 -8.35 -11.37 -17.83
CA ASP A 452 -9.58 -11.25 -18.63
C ASP A 452 -9.40 -10.26 -19.79
N SER A 453 -8.77 -9.10 -19.53
CA SER A 453 -8.43 -8.10 -20.55
C SER A 453 -7.49 -8.64 -21.63
N LEU A 454 -6.50 -9.46 -21.26
CA LEU A 454 -5.58 -10.10 -22.21
C LEU A 454 -6.28 -11.18 -23.04
N GLY A 455 -7.23 -11.91 -22.45
CA GLY A 455 -8.03 -12.94 -23.15
C GLY A 455 -9.12 -12.37 -24.07
N GLY A 456 -9.64 -11.18 -23.77
CA GLY A 456 -10.75 -10.54 -24.49
C GLY A 456 -10.35 -9.74 -25.74
N LYS A 457 -9.08 -9.30 -25.86
CA LYS A 457 -8.61 -8.64 -27.09
C LYS A 457 -8.29 -9.71 -28.15
N PRO A 458 -8.90 -9.66 -29.35
CA PRO A 458 -8.56 -10.59 -30.41
C PRO A 458 -7.21 -10.17 -31.00
N THR A 459 -6.12 -10.63 -30.38
CA THR A 459 -4.98 -11.02 -31.22
C THR A 459 -5.53 -12.11 -32.15
N LYS A 460 -5.28 -12.01 -33.45
CA LYS A 460 -5.85 -12.87 -34.52
C LYS A 460 -5.51 -14.37 -34.42
N GLN A 461 -5.30 -14.91 -33.22
CA GLN A 461 -4.99 -16.31 -32.97
C GLN A 461 -5.70 -16.75 -31.69
N ASN A 462 -6.65 -17.68 -31.88
CA ASN A 462 -7.34 -18.46 -30.85
C ASN A 462 -6.45 -18.72 -29.63
N ILE A 463 -6.76 -18.10 -28.50
CA ILE A 463 -6.15 -18.42 -27.21
C ILE A 463 -7.07 -19.44 -26.54
N GLU A 464 -6.59 -20.67 -26.36
CA GLU A 464 -7.29 -21.72 -25.63
C GLU A 464 -7.48 -21.33 -24.15
N LYS A 465 -8.58 -21.80 -23.55
CA LYS A 465 -9.05 -21.42 -22.20
C LYS A 465 -8.17 -21.88 -21.02
N SER A 466 -6.95 -22.37 -21.25
CA SER A 466 -6.06 -22.94 -20.21
C SER A 466 -4.70 -22.23 -20.05
N VAL A 467 -4.48 -21.10 -20.72
CA VAL A 467 -3.17 -20.40 -20.72
C VAL A 467 -2.94 -19.66 -19.39
N SER A 468 -1.73 -19.78 -18.82
CA SER A 468 -1.32 -19.07 -17.59
C SER A 468 -1.24 -17.55 -17.82
N LEU A 469 -1.29 -16.73 -16.75
CA LEU A 469 -1.13 -15.28 -16.90
C LEU A 469 0.27 -14.94 -17.45
N GLU A 470 1.30 -15.67 -17.01
CA GLU A 470 2.66 -15.45 -17.50
C GLU A 470 2.76 -15.69 -19.02
N ASP A 471 2.12 -16.73 -19.53
CA ASP A 471 2.16 -17.05 -20.97
C ASP A 471 1.37 -16.04 -21.81
N MET A 472 0.24 -15.54 -21.31
CA MET A 472 -0.48 -14.44 -21.97
C MET A 472 0.38 -13.18 -22.07
N LEU A 473 1.09 -12.84 -20.99
CA LEU A 473 1.99 -11.69 -20.97
C LEU A 473 3.20 -11.87 -21.89
N LYS A 474 3.82 -13.06 -21.93
CA LYS A 474 4.88 -13.37 -22.91
C LYS A 474 4.41 -13.12 -24.34
N LYS A 475 3.22 -13.62 -24.69
CA LYS A 475 2.62 -13.40 -26.02
C LYS A 475 2.37 -11.93 -26.29
N TYR A 476 1.82 -11.21 -25.31
CA TYR A 476 1.58 -9.77 -25.40
C TYR A 476 2.87 -8.98 -25.64
N PHE A 477 3.93 -9.23 -24.87
CA PHE A 477 5.23 -8.59 -25.07
C PHE A 477 5.86 -8.96 -26.40
N SER A 478 5.69 -10.19 -26.87
CA SER A 478 6.19 -10.63 -28.18
C SER A 478 5.56 -9.81 -29.32
N VAL A 479 4.23 -9.64 -29.29
CA VAL A 479 3.51 -8.82 -30.29
C VAL A 479 3.95 -7.36 -30.23
N PHE A 480 4.14 -6.82 -29.03
CA PHE A 480 4.58 -5.44 -28.85
C PHE A 480 6.01 -5.23 -29.37
N MET A 481 6.92 -6.14 -29.03
CA MET A 481 8.29 -6.18 -29.53
C MET A 481 8.34 -6.24 -31.06
N GLU A 482 7.51 -7.08 -31.67
CA GLU A 482 7.44 -7.19 -33.13
C GLU A 482 7.01 -5.88 -33.79
N ASN A 483 6.12 -5.11 -33.16
CA ASN A 483 5.73 -3.79 -33.67
C ASN A 483 6.86 -2.79 -33.59
N GLU A 484 7.61 -2.76 -32.48
CA GLU A 484 8.77 -1.89 -32.30
C GLU A 484 9.91 -2.23 -33.28
N LEU A 485 10.03 -3.52 -33.64
CA LEU A 485 11.04 -4.01 -34.58
C LEU A 485 10.70 -3.80 -36.06
N LYS A 486 9.50 -3.33 -36.42
CA LYS A 486 9.06 -3.21 -37.83
C LYS A 486 9.98 -2.34 -38.69
N ASP A 487 10.66 -1.38 -38.06
CA ASP A 487 11.55 -0.43 -38.73
C ASP A 487 13.03 -0.84 -38.65
N VAL A 488 13.35 -2.00 -38.06
CA VAL A 488 14.71 -2.52 -37.97
C VAL A 488 15.02 -3.37 -39.20
N PRO A 489 16.12 -3.10 -39.94
CA PRO A 489 16.46 -3.86 -41.13
C PRO A 489 16.73 -5.34 -40.80
N ILE A 490 15.97 -6.23 -41.43
CA ILE A 490 16.18 -7.68 -41.39
C ILE A 490 17.01 -8.05 -42.63
N GLU A 491 18.19 -8.64 -42.46
CA GLU A 491 18.88 -9.29 -43.57
C GLU A 491 18.10 -10.55 -43.98
N ILE A 492 17.42 -10.47 -45.11
CA ILE A 492 17.04 -11.68 -45.85
C ILE A 492 18.33 -12.22 -46.44
N SER A 493 18.92 -13.23 -45.81
CA SER A 493 20.05 -13.95 -46.42
C SER A 493 19.62 -14.45 -47.80
N PRO A 494 20.32 -14.11 -48.90
CA PRO A 494 19.91 -14.54 -50.21
C PRO A 494 20.06 -16.06 -50.32
N THR A 495 18.99 -16.67 -50.81
CA THR A 495 18.92 -18.05 -51.29
C THR A 495 20.14 -18.37 -52.14
N ILE A 496 20.98 -19.32 -51.72
CA ILE A 496 21.93 -19.96 -52.64
C ILE A 496 21.28 -21.25 -53.15
N VAL A 497 21.16 -21.24 -54.47
CA VAL A 497 20.63 -22.22 -55.41
C VAL A 497 21.26 -23.61 -55.23
N LYS A 498 20.43 -24.64 -55.42
CA LYS A 498 20.85 -26.03 -55.65
C LYS A 498 21.47 -26.19 -57.03
N GLU A 499 22.62 -26.84 -57.10
CA GLU A 499 23.12 -27.75 -58.16
C GLU A 499 24.53 -28.17 -57.73
N SER A 500 25.09 -29.35 -57.98
CA SER A 500 24.66 -30.73 -58.24
C SER A 500 25.97 -31.54 -58.21
N ASP A 501 25.86 -32.86 -58.03
CA ASP A 501 26.91 -33.89 -57.98
C ASP A 501 28.21 -33.61 -58.77
N ILE A 502 29.37 -33.95 -58.20
CA ILE A 502 30.41 -34.81 -58.82
C ILE A 502 31.13 -35.62 -57.72
N LEU A 503 31.31 -36.89 -58.07
CA LEU A 503 31.80 -38.07 -57.36
C LEU A 503 33.10 -37.98 -56.54
N GLN A 504 33.07 -38.78 -55.46
CA GLN A 504 34.03 -39.82 -55.06
C GLN A 504 35.43 -39.82 -55.73
N ASN A 505 36.49 -39.81 -54.91
CA ASN A 505 37.50 -40.89 -54.89
C ASN A 505 38.54 -40.72 -53.76
N LYS A 506 38.57 -41.71 -52.86
CA LYS A 506 39.80 -42.25 -52.24
C LYS A 506 39.97 -43.63 -52.90
N PRO A 507 41.17 -44.20 -53.11
CA PRO A 507 41.86 -44.83 -51.98
C PRO A 507 43.41 -45.06 -52.08
N THR A 508 44.01 -45.35 -50.92
CA THR A 508 45.11 -46.31 -50.59
C THR A 508 46.57 -46.26 -51.14
N THR A 509 47.47 -46.02 -50.18
CA THR A 509 48.66 -46.81 -49.71
C THR A 509 49.86 -47.17 -50.59
N THR A 510 51.07 -46.96 -50.03
CA THR A 510 52.15 -47.97 -49.85
C THR A 510 53.14 -47.45 -48.77
N LYS A 511 53.35 -48.16 -47.63
CA LYS A 511 54.43 -49.14 -47.30
C LYS A 511 55.80 -48.47 -47.03
N THR A 512 56.67 -48.81 -46.06
CA THR A 512 56.82 -49.75 -44.91
C THR A 512 58.05 -49.23 -44.12
N ASP A 513 58.21 -49.37 -42.80
CA ASP A 513 59.10 -50.35 -42.12
C ASP A 513 58.96 -50.10 -40.59
N VAL A 514 58.44 -51.00 -39.75
CA VAL A 514 59.01 -52.19 -39.08
C VAL A 514 60.07 -51.91 -37.97
N LYS A 515 59.54 -51.95 -36.74
CA LYS A 515 60.02 -52.58 -35.47
C LYS A 515 61.34 -52.15 -34.80
N SER A 516 61.25 -51.77 -33.51
CA SER A 516 61.51 -52.63 -32.33
C SER A 516 61.20 -51.83 -31.04
N GLY A 517 60.39 -52.34 -30.10
CA GLY A 517 60.80 -53.02 -28.86
C GLY A 517 60.17 -52.26 -27.67
N LYS A 518 59.19 -52.82 -26.94
CA LYS A 518 59.30 -53.33 -25.54
C LYS A 518 59.99 -52.31 -24.60
N GLU A 519 59.41 -51.83 -23.51
CA GLU A 519 58.67 -52.51 -22.43
C GLU A 519 57.87 -51.51 -21.57
N GLN A 520 56.77 -52.01 -21.00
CA GLN A 520 55.93 -51.44 -19.93
C GLN A 520 56.69 -51.47 -18.56
N PRO A 521 56.02 -51.28 -17.39
CA PRO A 521 55.23 -50.14 -16.88
C PRO A 521 55.66 -49.83 -15.41
N GLU A 522 55.02 -48.87 -14.73
CA GLU A 522 54.71 -49.10 -13.31
C GLU A 522 53.40 -48.40 -12.93
N GLN A 523 52.40 -49.25 -12.70
CA GLN A 523 51.27 -48.99 -11.82
C GLN A 523 51.79 -48.95 -10.38
N ILE A 524 51.05 -48.33 -9.46
CA ILE A 524 50.40 -49.05 -8.35
C ILE A 524 49.40 -48.08 -7.66
N THR A 525 48.09 -48.25 -7.86
CA THR A 525 47.12 -49.06 -7.07
C THR A 525 46.52 -48.19 -5.95
N LYS A 526 45.25 -47.75 -6.06
CA LYS A 526 44.01 -48.47 -5.64
C LYS A 526 44.12 -48.96 -4.19
N THR A 527 43.17 -48.77 -3.29
CA THR A 527 41.75 -49.19 -3.24
C THR A 527 41.26 -48.73 -1.83
N SER A 528 40.01 -48.58 -1.40
CA SER A 528 38.69 -49.07 -1.81
C SER A 528 37.58 -48.33 -1.02
N LYS A 529 36.44 -48.12 -1.70
CA LYS A 529 35.02 -48.20 -1.24
C LYS A 529 34.77 -48.68 0.22
N ASN A 530 33.77 -48.26 1.00
CA ASN A 530 32.38 -47.85 0.67
C ASN A 530 31.61 -47.34 1.92
N LYS A 531 30.58 -46.50 1.68
CA LYS A 531 29.26 -46.35 2.36
C LYS A 531 29.08 -45.74 3.79
N LYS A 532 28.23 -44.68 3.77
CA LYS A 532 27.16 -44.22 4.70
C LYS A 532 27.54 -43.79 6.14
N SER A 533 27.33 -42.50 6.45
CA SER A 533 26.19 -41.95 7.22
C SER A 533 26.51 -40.55 7.79
N ASP A 534 25.51 -39.66 7.70
CA ASP A 534 25.17 -38.45 8.47
C ASP A 534 26.14 -37.80 9.49
N MET A 535 25.94 -36.47 9.65
CA MET A 535 26.52 -35.49 10.59
C MET A 535 27.77 -34.74 10.11
N ASN A 536 27.58 -33.48 9.71
CA ASN A 536 28.37 -32.31 10.15
C ASN A 536 27.94 -31.04 9.38
N SER A 537 27.07 -30.24 9.98
CA SER A 537 26.77 -28.86 9.56
C SER A 537 26.51 -28.00 10.81
N SER A 538 27.55 -27.68 11.58
CA SER A 538 27.41 -26.80 12.75
C SER A 538 28.71 -26.11 13.18
N ALA A 539 29.69 -25.92 12.30
CA ALA A 539 30.97 -25.30 12.69
C ALA A 539 31.39 -24.07 11.87
N SER A 540 30.64 -23.68 10.82
CA SER A 540 31.01 -22.54 9.96
C SER A 540 30.12 -21.30 10.10
N GLN A 541 29.09 -21.32 10.95
CA GLN A 541 28.20 -20.16 11.19
C GLN A 541 28.62 -19.31 12.39
N ASP A 542 29.28 -19.87 13.41
CA ASP A 542 29.56 -19.15 14.66
C ASP A 542 30.66 -18.09 14.56
N GLU A 543 31.63 -18.23 13.65
CA GLU A 543 32.68 -17.21 13.49
C GLU A 543 32.17 -15.95 12.78
N SER A 544 31.19 -16.07 11.88
CA SER A 544 30.60 -14.93 11.16
C SER A 544 29.67 -14.07 12.02
N GLU A 545 28.93 -14.67 12.96
CA GLU A 545 28.03 -13.93 13.87
C GLU A 545 28.80 -13.15 14.95
N SER A 546 29.94 -13.67 15.40
CA SER A 546 30.76 -13.02 16.45
C SER A 546 31.37 -11.69 15.94
N GLN A 547 31.81 -11.66 14.68
CA GLN A 547 32.37 -10.44 14.08
C GLN A 547 31.30 -9.39 13.78
N GLN A 548 30.08 -9.80 13.40
CA GLN A 548 28.97 -8.87 13.14
C GLN A 548 28.38 -8.27 14.43
N LYS A 549 28.34 -9.03 15.53
CA LYS A 549 27.94 -8.52 16.86
C LYS A 549 28.95 -7.53 17.44
N SER A 550 30.26 -7.72 17.20
CA SER A 550 31.30 -6.80 17.67
C SER A 550 31.24 -5.42 16.97
N LYS A 551 30.93 -5.39 15.67
CA LYS A 551 30.78 -4.14 14.90
C LYS A 551 29.55 -3.33 15.32
N LYS A 552 28.40 -3.99 15.54
CA LYS A 552 27.16 -3.31 15.98
C LYS A 552 27.26 -2.75 17.40
N LYS A 553 27.98 -3.43 18.30
CA LYS A 553 28.21 -2.94 19.67
C LYS A 553 29.04 -1.65 19.70
N ASN A 554 30.04 -1.56 18.83
CA ASN A 554 30.93 -0.40 18.74
C ASN A 554 30.25 0.84 18.12
N GLU A 555 29.21 0.64 17.31
CA GLU A 555 28.39 1.73 16.74
C GLU A 555 27.38 2.26 17.76
N TYR A 556 26.79 1.38 18.57
CA TYR A 556 25.86 1.74 19.64
C TYR A 556 26.53 2.58 20.74
N ASP A 557 27.76 2.24 21.13
CA ASP A 557 28.50 3.00 22.14
C ASP A 557 28.90 4.41 21.65
N LYS A 558 29.12 4.60 20.35
CA LYS A 558 29.35 5.93 19.75
C LYS A 558 28.10 6.81 19.81
N TRP A 559 26.93 6.27 19.47
CA TRP A 559 25.67 7.01 19.57
C TRP A 559 25.30 7.37 21.00
N LYS A 560 25.63 6.51 21.97
CA LYS A 560 25.41 6.77 23.40
C LYS A 560 26.26 7.95 23.91
N ILE A 561 27.51 8.07 23.45
CA ILE A 561 28.39 9.21 23.79
C ILE A 561 27.85 10.51 23.18
N VAL A 562 27.39 10.47 21.92
CA VAL A 562 26.77 11.64 21.26
C VAL A 562 25.51 12.08 22.00
N LEU A 563 24.65 11.15 22.42
CA LEU A 563 23.45 11.47 23.17
C LEU A 563 23.75 12.11 24.54
N MET A 564 24.77 11.60 25.24
CA MET A 564 25.21 12.18 26.52
C MET A 564 25.80 13.58 26.34
N LEU A 565 26.56 13.84 25.27
CA LEU A 565 27.08 15.16 24.95
C LEU A 565 25.96 16.16 24.60
N CYS A 566 24.96 15.74 23.81
CA CYS A 566 23.80 16.58 23.49
C CYS A 566 22.98 16.93 24.74
N SER A 567 22.77 15.96 25.64
CA SER A 567 22.09 16.18 26.92
C SER A 567 22.87 17.16 27.80
N ALA A 568 24.19 16.99 27.95
CA ALA A 568 25.04 17.89 28.72
C ALA A 568 25.00 19.33 28.16
N LEU A 569 25.02 19.50 26.83
CA LEU A 569 24.89 20.80 26.16
C LEU A 569 23.53 21.45 26.44
N THR A 570 22.46 20.66 26.45
CA THR A 570 21.11 21.18 26.73
C THR A 570 21.01 21.67 28.17
N PHE A 571 21.56 20.92 29.13
CA PHE A 571 21.63 21.35 30.53
C PHE A 571 22.48 22.61 30.72
N LEU A 572 23.58 22.76 29.99
CA LEU A 572 24.42 23.94 30.03
C LEU A 572 23.70 25.18 29.49
N VAL A 573 22.98 25.03 28.37
CA VAL A 573 22.18 26.12 27.77
C VAL A 573 21.04 26.53 28.71
N VAL A 574 20.30 25.57 29.28
CA VAL A 574 19.23 25.85 30.24
C VAL A 574 19.79 26.51 31.51
N GLY A 575 20.93 26.04 32.01
CA GLY A 575 21.62 26.64 33.15
C GLY A 575 22.03 28.09 32.89
N CYS A 576 22.59 28.38 31.70
CA CYS A 576 22.95 29.74 31.29
C CYS A 576 21.72 30.64 31.15
N LEU A 577 20.61 30.15 30.60
CA LEU A 577 19.36 30.91 30.46
C LEU A 577 18.73 31.21 31.82
N LEU A 578 18.72 30.25 32.74
CA LEU A 578 18.24 30.45 34.11
C LEU A 578 19.15 31.41 34.89
N GLY A 579 20.47 31.28 34.74
CA GLY A 579 21.45 32.19 35.34
C GLY A 579 21.30 33.63 34.81
N TYR A 580 21.11 33.79 33.50
CA TYR A 580 20.84 35.08 32.87
C TYR A 580 19.52 35.68 33.36
N TRP A 581 18.45 34.88 33.43
CA TRP A 581 17.16 35.33 33.94
C TRP A 581 17.25 35.77 35.41
N TYR A 582 17.98 35.01 36.24
CA TYR A 582 18.23 35.38 37.64
C TYR A 582 19.05 36.68 37.76
N PHE A 583 20.10 36.85 36.94
CA PHE A 583 20.90 38.07 36.90
C PHE A 583 20.06 39.29 36.51
N VAL A 584 19.25 39.19 35.46
CA VAL A 584 18.34 40.27 35.00
C VAL A 584 17.30 40.62 36.07
N ARG A 585 16.82 39.63 36.83
CA ARG A 585 15.85 39.84 37.91
C ARG A 585 16.45 40.48 39.17
N LYS A 586 17.75 40.26 39.44
CA LYS A 586 18.45 40.83 40.60
C LYS A 586 18.92 42.26 40.38
N HIS A 587 19.09 42.67 39.11
CA HIS A 587 19.57 44.00 38.72
C HIS A 587 18.50 44.88 38.05
N ARG A 588 17.23 44.46 38.09
CA ARG A 588 16.06 45.32 38.04
C ARG A 588 15.54 45.50 39.46
#